data_AF-Q1V139-F1
#
_entry.id   AF-Q1V139-F1
#
_cell.length_a   1.000
_cell.length_b   1.000
_cell.length_c   1.000
_cell.angle_alpha   90.00
_cell.angle_beta   90.00
_cell.angle_gamma   90.00
#
_symmetry.space_group_name_H-M   'P 1'
#
loop_
_entity.id
_entity.type
_entity.pdbx_description
1 polymer ?
#
loop_
_entity_poly.entity_id
_entity_poly.type
_entity_poly.pdbx_seq_one_letter_code
_entity_poly.pdbx_strand_id
1 'polypeptide(L)' 'MINEIISMNGYGAYVWSAFSFTLISFTALYFVTKLQLSKEQKRFTSKFGSLNVEKAKAARSQNINREILSNTSNI' A
#
# COMPACT_ATOMS: atom_id res chain seq x y z
N MET A 1 20.22 33.18 -7.28
CA MET A 1 20.30 31.75 -6.92
C MET A 1 18.95 31.11 -6.63
N ILE A 2 18.31 31.29 -5.47
CA ILE A 2 17.08 30.50 -5.15
C ILE A 2 15.92 30.77 -6.12
N ASN A 3 15.74 32.02 -6.52
CA ASN A 3 14.69 32.42 -7.46
C ASN A 3 14.94 31.90 -8.88
N GLU A 4 16.21 31.69 -9.27
CA GLU A 4 16.56 31.11 -10.58
C GLU A 4 16.27 29.61 -10.61
N ILE A 5 16.49 28.91 -9.50
CA ILE A 5 16.13 27.50 -9.34
C ILE A 5 14.61 27.32 -9.39
N ILE A 6 13.86 28.22 -8.76
CA ILE A 6 12.39 28.15 -8.75
C ILE A 6 11.82 28.53 -10.12
N SER A 7 12.29 29.61 -10.75
CA SER A 7 11.74 30.10 -12.01
C SER A 7 12.20 29.28 -13.22
N MET A 8 13.37 28.64 -13.15
CA MET A 8 13.99 27.85 -14.22
C MET A 8 13.88 28.53 -15.59
N ASN A 9 14.32 29.79 -15.71
CA ASN A 9 14.20 30.59 -16.94
C ASN A 9 12.77 30.65 -17.51
N GLY A 10 11.75 30.62 -16.66
CA GLY A 10 10.33 30.63 -17.04
C GLY A 10 9.68 29.23 -17.11
N TYR A 11 10.44 28.15 -17.05
CA TYR A 11 9.92 26.78 -17.10
C TYR A 11 9.47 26.23 -15.74
N GLY A 12 9.81 26.91 -14.65
CA GLY A 12 9.62 26.41 -13.28
C GLY A 12 8.19 26.01 -12.98
N ALA A 13 7.21 26.79 -13.42
CA ALA A 13 5.79 26.47 -13.22
C ALA A 13 5.41 25.11 -13.81
N TYR A 14 5.90 24.78 -15.02
CA TYR A 14 5.64 23.50 -15.67
C TYR A 14 6.35 22.34 -14.96
N VAL A 15 7.62 22.54 -14.60
CA VAL A 15 8.42 21.53 -13.92
C VAL A 15 7.83 21.21 -12.55
N TRP A 16 7.63 22.23 -11.70
CA TRP A 16 7.10 22.02 -10.36
C TRP A 16 5.66 21.48 -10.36
N SER A 17 4.83 21.90 -11.32
CA SER A 17 3.48 21.34 -11.45
C SER A 17 3.51 19.87 -11.88
N ALA A 18 4.36 19.50 -12.84
CA ALA A 18 4.52 18.12 -13.28
C ALA A 18 5.03 17.22 -12.13
N PHE A 19 6.08 17.65 -11.43
CA PHE A 19 6.61 16.93 -10.27
C PHE A 19 5.58 16.79 -9.15
N SER A 20 4.86 17.88 -8.82
CA SER A 20 3.83 17.86 -7.78
C SER A 20 2.69 16.93 -8.17
N PHE A 21 2.23 16.99 -9.42
CA PHE A 21 1.20 16.10 -9.94
C PHE A 21 1.62 14.63 -9.82
N THR A 22 2.83 14.28 -10.29
CA THR A 22 3.35 12.92 -10.18
C THR A 22 3.46 12.45 -8.73
N LEU A 23 3.98 13.30 -7.84
CA LEU A 23 4.11 12.95 -6.42
C LEU A 23 2.75 12.71 -5.77
N ILE A 24 1.76 13.57 -6.06
CA ILE A 24 0.39 13.42 -5.58
C ILE A 24 -0.23 12.15 -6.13
N SER A 25 -0.08 11.86 -7.43
CA SER A 25 -0.62 10.65 -8.05
C SER A 25 -0.06 9.37 -7.43
N PHE A 26 1.26 9.29 -7.23
CA PHE A 26 1.87 8.12 -6.59
C PHE A 26 1.52 8.00 -5.12
N THR A 27 1.45 9.11 -4.39
CA THR A 27 1.02 9.12 -2.99
C THR A 27 -0.42 8.62 -2.86
N ALA A 28 -1.33 9.14 -3.69
CA ALA A 28 -2.73 8.69 -3.73
C ALA A 28 -2.83 7.20 -4.08
N LEU A 29 -2.10 6.75 -5.10
CA LEU A 29 -2.08 5.35 -5.51
C LEU A 29 -1.58 4.45 -4.36
N TYR A 30 -0.48 4.82 -3.71
CA TYR A 30 0.04 4.10 -2.56
C TYR A 30 -1.00 3.96 -1.44
N PHE A 31 -1.67 5.06 -1.08
CA PHE A 31 -2.71 5.03 -0.04
C PHE A 31 -3.90 4.15 -0.43
N VAL A 32 -4.38 4.24 -1.67
CA VAL A 32 -5.48 3.40 -2.16
C VAL A 32 -5.10 1.93 -2.09
N THR A 33 -3.92 1.56 -2.59
CA THR A 33 -3.44 0.18 -2.55
C THR A 33 -3.23 -0.32 -1.12
N LYS A 34 -2.65 0.50 -0.24
CA LYS A 34 -2.46 0.14 1.17
C LYS A 34 -3.80 -0.08 1.88
N LEU A 35 -4.79 0.77 1.62
CA LEU A 35 -6.14 0.62 2.17
C LEU A 35 -6.82 -0.65 1.67
N GLN A 36 -6.72 -0.96 0.38
CA GLN A 36 -7.24 -2.21 -0.19
C GLN A 36 -6.57 -3.43 0.43
N LEU A 37 -5.23 -3.42 0.54
CA LEU A 37 -4.46 -4.49 1.18
C LEU A 37 -4.93 -4.73 2.62
N SER A 38 -5.10 -3.67 3.41
CA SER A 38 -5.55 -3.79 4.80
C SER A 38 -6.98 -4.34 4.90
N LYS A 39 -7.88 -3.96 3.99
CA LYS A 39 -9.25 -4.51 3.92
C LYS A 39 -9.22 -6.01 3.59
N GLU A 40 -8.44 -6.43 2.60
CA GLU A 40 -8.34 -7.83 2.22
C GLU A 40 -7.66 -8.68 3.31
N GLN A 41 -6.63 -8.17 3.99
CA GLN A 41 -6.02 -8.86 5.14
C GLN A 41 -7.02 -9.09 6.28
N LYS A 42 -7.86 -8.08 6.60
CA LYS A 42 -8.92 -8.23 7.60
C LYS A 42 -9.96 -9.26 7.17
N ARG A 43 -10.38 -9.23 5.90
CA ARG A 43 -11.32 -10.20 5.33
C ARG A 43 -10.75 -11.62 5.36
N PHE A 44 -9.46 -11.77 5.03
CA PHE A 44 -8.75 -13.04 5.11
C PHE A 44 -8.73 -13.56 6.55
N THR A 45 -8.37 -12.74 7.52
CA THR A 45 -8.30 -13.13 8.94
C THR A 45 -9.67 -13.56 9.46
N SER A 46 -10.74 -12.84 9.12
CA SER A 46 -12.11 -13.20 9.48
C SER A 46 -12.54 -14.55 8.87
N LYS A 47 -12.26 -14.78 7.59
CA LYS A 47 -12.55 -16.07 6.93
C LYS A 47 -11.69 -17.20 7.47
N PHE A 48 -10.44 -16.91 7.81
CA PHE A 48 -9.52 -17.90 8.37
C PHE A 48 -9.95 -18.32 9.77
N GLY A 49 -10.38 -17.36 10.60
CA GLY A 49 -10.89 -17.62 11.95
C GLY A 49 -12.19 -18.44 12.00
N SER A 50 -12.97 -18.47 10.91
CA SER A 50 -14.19 -19.28 10.82
C SER A 50 -13.97 -20.68 10.22
N LEU A 51 -12.73 -21.06 9.89
CA LEU A 51 -12.41 -22.40 9.38
C LEU A 51 -12.42 -23.45 10.49
N ASN A 52 -12.87 -24.67 10.16
CA ASN A 52 -12.68 -25.84 11.01
C ASN A 52 -11.18 -26.18 11.15
N VAL A 53 -10.78 -26.82 12.24
CA VAL A 53 -9.41 -27.13 12.64
C VAL A 53 -8.60 -27.80 11.52
N GLU A 54 -9.19 -28.77 10.80
CA GLU A 54 -8.53 -29.45 9.69
C GLU A 54 -8.22 -28.51 8.51
N LYS A 55 -9.20 -27.68 8.14
CA LYS A 55 -9.05 -26.70 7.06
C LYS A 55 -8.11 -25.56 7.45
N ALA A 56 -8.13 -25.13 8.71
CA ALA A 56 -7.20 -24.14 9.24
C ALA A 56 -5.76 -24.67 9.24
N LYS A 57 -5.55 -25.94 9.61
CA LYS A 57 -4.22 -26.59 9.56
C LYS A 57 -3.70 -26.70 8.14
N ALA A 58 -4.54 -27.12 7.19
CA ALA A 58 -4.19 -27.15 5.77
C ALA A 58 -3.88 -25.76 5.23
N ALA A 59 -4.71 -24.75 5.54
CA ALA A 59 -4.48 -23.38 5.10
C ALA A 59 -3.20 -22.77 5.70
N ARG A 60 -2.86 -23.07 6.96
CA ARG A 60 -1.62 -22.60 7.62
C ARG A 60 -0.35 -23.25 7.07
N SER A 61 -0.46 -24.43 6.45
CA SER A 61 0.69 -25.12 5.82
C SER A 61 1.20 -24.38 4.57
N GLN A 62 0.35 -23.57 3.94
CA GLN A 62 0.71 -22.75 2.78
C GLN A 62 1.52 -21.54 3.23
N ASN A 63 2.70 -21.35 2.60
CA ASN A 63 3.63 -20.29 3.01
C ASN A 63 3.00 -18.89 2.92
N ILE A 64 2.27 -18.61 1.84
CA ILE A 64 1.58 -17.32 1.61
C ILE A 64 0.60 -17.01 2.75
N ASN A 65 -0.24 -17.97 3.13
CA ASN A 65 -1.21 -17.77 4.21
C ASN A 65 -0.52 -17.54 5.56
N ARG A 66 0.58 -18.24 5.80
CA ARG A 66 1.40 -18.05 7.01
C ARG A 66 1.98 -16.65 7.07
N GLU A 67 2.52 -16.13 5.97
CA GLU A 67 3.07 -14.76 5.87
C GLU A 67 2.00 -13.69 6.06
N ILE A 68 0.81 -13.87 5.48
CA ILE A 68 -0.32 -12.94 5.67
C ILE A 68 -0.73 -12.87 7.14
N LEU A 69 -0.80 -14.02 7.82
CA LEU A 69 -1.16 -14.09 9.24
C LEU A 69 -0.08 -13.48 10.14
N SER A 70 1.20 -13.75 9.90
CA SER A 70 2.29 -13.16 10.69
C SER A 70 2.35 -11.65 10.55
N ASN A 71 2.10 -11.13 9.35
CA ASN A 71 2.09 -9.68 9.11
C ASN A 71 0.85 -8.98 9.68
N THR A 72 -0.27 -9.70 9.83
CA THR A 72 -1.48 -9.15 10.45
C THR A 72 -1.36 -9.10 11.98
N SER A 73 -0.49 -9.92 12.58
CA SER A 73 -0.30 -10.05 14.03
C SER A 73 0.56 -8.94 14.66
N ASN A 74 1.21 -8.10 13.84
CA ASN A 74 2.13 -7.04 14.29
C ASN A 74 1.46 -5.66 14.41
N ILE A 75 0.18 -5.63 14.81
CA ILE A 75 -0.54 -4.40 15.22
C ILE A 75 -1.03 -4.58 16.65
#